data_AF-A0A4Z2D2H7-F1
#
_entry.id   AF-A0A4Z2D2H7-F1
#
_cell.length_a   1.000
_cell.length_b   1.000
_cell.length_c   1.000
_cell.angle_alpha   90.00
_cell.angle_beta   90.00
_cell.angle_gamma   90.00
#
_symmetry.space_group_name_H-M   'P 1'
#
loop_
_entity.id
_entity.type
_entity.pdbx_description
1 polymer ?
#
loop_
_entity_poly.entity_id
_entity_poly.type
_entity_poly.pdbx_seq_one_letter_code
_entity_poly.pdbx_strand_id
1 'polypeptide(L)'
;MENSMKLLQVQVFFRHGARTPLFHVKSSACPEALWSPEISTELPHTLFPYRLVDISTQKVVQLTPDYLDRLFVLPGGNHVGELTKGGQQDAYDLGARLKKQYIQSANFLSHTFQPSQFYLRTTFISRTIKSLRCVMAGLYEDNLSLIEPVTVECEKLSTEILFPNPNTCKLLTQLFNDGVSECRKSNKFTVMKNELKQILV
;
A
#
# COMPACT_ATOMS: atom_id res chain seq x y z
N MET A 1 28.28 -13.35 29.49
CA MET A 1 26.92 -12.99 29.93
C MET A 1 26.02 -13.11 28.71
N GLU A 2 25.24 -14.18 28.64
CA GLU A 2 24.21 -14.36 27.62
C GLU A 2 23.17 -13.24 27.78
N ASN A 3 22.91 -12.49 26.71
CA ASN A 3 21.88 -11.47 26.73
C ASN A 3 20.51 -12.14 26.89
N SER A 4 19.91 -11.98 28.08
CA SER A 4 18.68 -12.61 28.54
C SER A 4 17.40 -12.02 27.93
N MET A 5 17.47 -11.45 26.72
CA MET A 5 16.33 -10.81 26.09
C MET A 5 15.56 -11.81 25.23
N LYS A 6 14.24 -11.89 25.45
CA LYS A 6 13.32 -12.72 24.69
C LYS A 6 12.43 -11.83 23.82
N LEU A 7 12.38 -12.10 22.52
CA LEU A 7 11.44 -11.44 21.62
C LEU A 7 10.02 -11.92 21.93
N LEU A 8 9.11 -10.98 22.24
CA LEU A 8 7.72 -11.28 22.58
C LEU A 8 6.72 -10.88 21.50
N GLN A 9 6.97 -9.79 20.80
CA GLN A 9 6.06 -9.24 19.79
C GLN A 9 6.83 -8.43 18.75
N VAL A 10 6.34 -8.47 17.50
CA VAL A 10 6.81 -7.64 16.39
C VAL A 10 5.62 -6.90 15.80
N GLN A 11 5.78 -5.61 15.52
CA GLN A 11 4.80 -4.79 14.80
C GLN A 11 5.49 -4.17 13.59
N VAL A 12 4.94 -4.37 12.40
CA VAL A 12 5.51 -3.85 11.15
C VAL A 12 4.49 -2.97 10.45
N PHE A 13 4.80 -1.68 10.38
CA PHE A 13 4.07 -0.71 9.57
C PHE A 13 4.88 -0.42 8.32
N PHE A 14 4.29 -0.60 7.15
CA PHE A 14 4.97 -0.35 5.89
C PHE A 14 4.03 0.31 4.89
N ARG A 15 4.62 1.09 3.99
CA ARG A 15 3.90 1.68 2.85
C ARG A 15 3.82 0.66 1.72
N HIS A 16 2.85 0.81 0.84
CA HIS A 16 2.82 0.11 -0.44
C HIS A 16 4.14 0.31 -1.24
N GLY A 17 4.45 -0.62 -2.13
CA GLY A 17 5.59 -0.52 -3.05
C GLY A 17 5.41 0.52 -4.16
N ALA A 18 6.35 0.55 -5.11
CA ALA A 18 6.29 1.42 -6.28
C ALA A 18 5.00 1.24 -7.11
N ARG A 19 4.41 2.35 -7.54
CA ARG A 19 3.10 2.40 -8.20
C ARG A 19 3.08 3.38 -9.38
N THR A 20 2.10 3.24 -10.26
CA THR A 20 1.79 4.28 -11.25
C THR A 20 1.38 5.59 -10.55
N PRO A 21 1.58 6.75 -11.18
CA PRO A 21 1.25 8.05 -10.58
C PRO A 21 -0.26 8.19 -10.34
N LEU A 22 -0.64 9.12 -9.44
CA LEU A 22 -2.06 9.50 -9.23
C LEU A 22 -2.53 10.60 -10.17
N PHE A 23 -1.59 11.34 -10.75
CA PHE A 23 -1.83 12.49 -11.62
C PHE A 23 -0.89 12.38 -12.81
N HIS A 24 -1.40 12.65 -14.02
CA HIS A 24 -0.57 12.79 -15.19
C HIS A 24 -0.03 14.22 -15.27
N VAL A 25 1.29 14.36 -15.45
CA VAL A 25 1.94 15.65 -15.68
C VAL A 25 2.47 15.65 -17.10
N LYS A 26 1.84 16.45 -17.97
CA LYS A 26 2.33 16.69 -19.33
C LYS A 26 3.39 17.79 -19.27
N SER A 27 4.50 17.60 -20.00
CA SER A 27 5.57 18.59 -20.12
C SER A 27 6.16 18.60 -21.51
N SER A 28 6.47 19.79 -22.04
CA SER A 28 7.29 19.97 -23.24
C SER A 28 8.78 19.68 -22.98
N ALA A 29 9.21 19.76 -21.72
CA ALA A 29 10.60 19.64 -21.31
C ALA A 29 11.09 18.18 -21.16
N CYS A 30 10.19 17.20 -21.11
CA CYS A 30 10.56 15.79 -21.06
C CYS A 30 9.63 14.91 -21.92
N PRO A 31 10.13 13.78 -22.46
CA PRO A 31 9.28 12.83 -23.18
C PRO A 31 8.15 12.30 -22.30
N GLU A 32 6.99 12.04 -22.92
CA GLU A 32 5.82 11.48 -22.23
C GLU A 32 6.11 10.05 -21.74
N ALA A 33 5.93 9.81 -20.45
CA ALA A 33 6.09 8.49 -19.86
C ALA A 33 4.89 7.60 -20.21
N LEU A 34 5.15 6.46 -20.84
CA LEU A 34 4.14 5.45 -21.17
C LEU A 34 4.04 4.40 -20.06
N TRP A 35 2.87 4.28 -19.48
CA TRP A 35 2.50 3.34 -18.44
C TRP A 35 1.66 2.23 -19.08
N SER A 36 2.30 1.14 -19.52
CA SER A 36 1.59 -0.02 -20.07
C SER A 36 0.93 -0.84 -18.95
N PRO A 37 -0.22 -1.50 -19.17
CA PRO A 37 -0.83 -2.39 -18.17
C PRO A 37 0.09 -3.54 -17.73
N GLU A 38 1.02 -3.95 -18.59
CA GLU A 38 1.97 -5.04 -18.33
C GLU A 38 2.85 -4.79 -17.09
N ILE A 39 3.19 -3.53 -16.79
CA ILE A 39 4.02 -3.21 -15.63
C ILE A 39 3.29 -3.44 -14.30
N SER A 40 1.97 -3.64 -14.32
CA SER A 40 1.12 -3.84 -13.14
C SER A 40 0.50 -5.23 -13.07
N THR A 41 0.86 -6.14 -13.99
CA THR A 41 0.42 -7.54 -13.91
C THR A 41 1.08 -8.26 -12.73
N GLU A 42 0.44 -9.33 -12.28
CA GLU A 42 0.87 -10.08 -11.10
C GLU A 42 2.16 -10.87 -11.36
N LEU A 43 3.11 -10.78 -10.43
CA LEU A 43 4.30 -11.63 -10.41
C LEU A 43 3.94 -12.98 -9.75
N PRO A 44 4.20 -14.13 -10.41
CA PRO A 44 3.77 -15.44 -9.90
C PRO A 44 4.25 -15.76 -8.48
N HIS A 45 5.50 -15.43 -8.15
CA HIS A 45 6.10 -15.68 -6.82
C HIS A 45 5.58 -14.74 -5.72
N THR A 46 4.87 -13.67 -6.07
CA THR A 46 4.32 -12.74 -5.07
C THR A 46 2.88 -13.09 -4.68
N LEU A 47 2.28 -14.08 -5.34
CA LEU A 47 0.94 -14.55 -5.02
C LEU A 47 0.90 -15.14 -3.61
N PHE A 48 -0.23 -14.97 -2.93
CA PHE A 48 -0.49 -15.58 -1.63
C PHE A 48 -2.01 -15.54 -1.41
N PRO A 49 -2.66 -16.67 -1.06
CA PRO A 49 -4.11 -16.71 -0.94
C PRO A 49 -4.58 -15.89 0.26
N TYR A 50 -5.52 -14.97 0.06
CA TYR A 50 -6.07 -14.11 1.12
C TYR A 50 -7.57 -13.91 0.97
N ARG A 51 -8.23 -13.54 2.08
CA ARG A 51 -9.61 -13.04 2.13
C ARG A 51 -9.64 -11.73 2.91
N LEU A 52 -10.44 -10.77 2.43
CA LEU A 52 -10.62 -9.49 3.11
C LEU A 52 -11.83 -9.57 4.03
N VAL A 53 -11.69 -9.10 5.27
CA VAL A 53 -12.78 -9.03 6.25
C VAL A 53 -12.89 -7.59 6.75
N ASP A 54 -14.10 -7.04 6.70
CA ASP A 54 -14.39 -5.73 7.27
C ASP A 54 -14.44 -5.84 8.80
N ILE A 55 -13.61 -5.04 9.49
CA ILE A 55 -13.44 -5.11 10.95
C ILE A 55 -14.76 -4.82 11.68
N SER A 56 -15.58 -3.90 11.15
CA SER A 56 -16.81 -3.48 11.82
C SER A 56 -17.93 -4.51 11.71
N THR A 57 -18.04 -5.18 10.56
CA THR A 57 -19.14 -6.10 10.26
C THR A 57 -18.75 -7.56 10.41
N GLN A 58 -17.45 -7.86 10.49
CA GLN A 58 -16.88 -9.22 10.49
C GLN A 58 -17.29 -10.04 9.27
N LYS A 59 -17.65 -9.36 8.16
CA LYS A 59 -18.05 -10.00 6.91
C LYS A 59 -16.92 -9.96 5.90
N VAL A 60 -16.85 -11.01 5.08
CA VAL A 60 -15.97 -11.04 3.91
C VAL A 60 -16.40 -9.94 2.95
N VAL A 61 -15.43 -9.16 2.49
CA VAL A 61 -15.63 -8.09 1.50
C VAL A 61 -14.79 -8.35 0.26
N GLN A 62 -15.20 -7.77 -0.85
CA GLN A 62 -14.46 -7.81 -2.10
C GLN A 62 -14.12 -6.38 -2.49
N LEU A 63 -12.92 -6.18 -3.03
CA LEU A 63 -12.55 -4.93 -3.68
C LEU A 63 -13.51 -4.72 -4.85
N THR A 64 -14.38 -3.73 -4.72
CA THR A 64 -15.08 -3.16 -5.86
C THR A 64 -14.15 -2.17 -6.55
N PRO A 65 -14.33 -1.89 -7.86
CA PRO A 65 -13.54 -0.88 -8.54
C PRO A 65 -13.55 0.43 -7.73
N ASP A 66 -12.37 0.84 -7.30
CA ASP A 66 -12.15 1.95 -6.37
C ASP A 66 -12.54 3.27 -7.05
N TYR A 67 -12.71 4.33 -6.26
CA TYR A 67 -12.83 5.69 -6.78
C TYR A 67 -11.64 6.05 -7.70
N LEU A 68 -10.44 5.54 -7.39
CA LEU A 68 -9.24 5.75 -8.20
C LEU A 68 -9.31 5.09 -9.59
N ASP A 69 -9.97 3.95 -9.72
CA ASP A 69 -10.15 3.24 -10.99
C ASP A 69 -11.01 4.05 -11.98
N ARG A 70 -11.71 5.07 -11.49
CA ARG A 70 -12.60 5.94 -12.28
C ARG A 70 -12.01 7.30 -12.64
N LEU A 71 -10.78 7.60 -12.21
CA LEU A 71 -10.21 8.94 -12.38
C LEU A 71 -9.83 9.23 -13.84
N PHE A 72 -8.84 8.51 -14.38
CA PHE A 72 -8.43 8.58 -15.79
C PHE A 72 -7.39 7.48 -16.09
N VAL A 73 -7.19 7.19 -17.38
CA VAL A 73 -6.18 6.26 -17.89
C VAL A 73 -4.91 7.04 -18.24
N LEU A 74 -3.76 6.52 -17.81
CA LEU A 74 -2.45 7.11 -18.10
C LEU A 74 -2.05 6.86 -19.57
N PRO A 75 -1.17 7.71 -20.16
CA PRO A 75 -0.55 7.38 -21.44
C PRO A 75 0.05 5.97 -21.38
N GLY A 76 -0.16 5.15 -22.42
CA GLY A 76 0.21 3.73 -22.42
C GLY A 76 -0.88 2.76 -21.96
N GLY A 77 -1.99 3.25 -21.37
CA GLY A 77 -3.21 2.47 -21.16
C GLY A 77 -3.42 1.91 -19.74
N ASN A 78 -2.52 2.15 -18.79
CA ASN A 78 -2.65 1.69 -17.41
C ASN A 78 -3.45 2.66 -16.53
N HIS A 79 -3.97 2.17 -15.41
CA HIS A 79 -4.74 2.94 -14.45
C HIS A 79 -3.82 3.66 -13.45
N VAL A 80 -4.34 4.69 -12.80
CA VAL A 80 -3.60 5.47 -11.80
C VAL A 80 -3.48 4.75 -10.47
N GLY A 81 -2.34 4.93 -9.79
CA GLY A 81 -2.13 4.37 -8.46
C GLY A 81 -2.03 2.83 -8.39
N GLU A 82 -1.88 2.15 -9.52
CA GLU A 82 -1.70 0.70 -9.60
C GLU A 82 -0.32 0.28 -9.11
N LEU A 83 -0.26 -0.79 -8.31
CA LEU A 83 1.01 -1.35 -7.85
C LEU A 83 1.74 -1.95 -9.06
N THR A 84 3.01 -1.58 -9.24
CA THR A 84 3.84 -2.11 -10.34
C THR A 84 4.51 -3.42 -9.95
N LYS A 85 5.03 -4.19 -10.91
CA LYS A 85 5.90 -5.35 -10.69
C LYS A 85 7.08 -5.00 -9.81
N GLY A 86 7.70 -3.83 -10.01
CA GLY A 86 8.75 -3.32 -9.12
C GLY A 86 8.25 -3.17 -7.68
N GLY A 87 7.06 -2.58 -7.50
CA GLY A 87 6.46 -2.43 -6.17
C GLY A 87 6.01 -3.75 -5.52
N GLN A 88 5.61 -4.74 -6.32
CA GLN A 88 5.36 -6.09 -5.85
C GLN A 88 6.66 -6.74 -5.37
N GLN A 89 7.76 -6.59 -6.12
CA GLN A 89 9.07 -7.11 -5.74
C GLN A 89 9.59 -6.42 -4.47
N ASP A 90 9.48 -5.09 -4.34
CA ASP A 90 9.87 -4.35 -3.14
C ASP A 90 9.19 -4.92 -1.87
N ALA A 91 7.89 -5.21 -1.98
CA ALA A 91 7.08 -5.76 -0.90
C ALA A 91 7.42 -7.23 -0.62
N TYR A 92 7.67 -8.02 -1.65
CA TYR A 92 8.16 -9.40 -1.50
C TYR A 92 9.50 -9.45 -0.78
N ASP A 93 10.45 -8.60 -1.18
CA ASP A 93 11.78 -8.53 -0.58
C ASP A 93 11.71 -8.09 0.89
N LEU A 94 10.74 -7.25 1.25
CA LEU A 94 10.43 -6.98 2.65
C LEU A 94 10.01 -8.26 3.38
N GLY A 95 9.08 -9.05 2.81
CA GLY A 95 8.69 -10.36 3.34
C GLY A 95 9.87 -11.31 3.54
N ALA A 96 10.76 -11.42 2.55
CA ALA A 96 11.94 -12.28 2.62
C ALA A 96 12.91 -11.84 3.72
N ARG A 97 13.09 -10.53 3.93
CA ARG A 97 13.87 -10.00 5.07
C ARG A 97 13.22 -10.35 6.41
N LEU A 98 11.89 -10.27 6.51
CA LEU A 98 11.16 -10.67 7.72
C LEU A 98 11.29 -12.18 7.98
N LYS A 99 11.25 -13.04 6.95
CA LYS A 99 11.51 -14.48 7.03
C LYS A 99 12.90 -14.76 7.62
N LYS A 100 13.93 -14.10 7.07
CA LYS A 100 15.31 -14.24 7.57
C LYS A 100 15.43 -13.86 9.04
N GLN A 101 14.81 -12.76 9.44
CA GLN A 101 14.90 -12.26 10.81
C GLN A 101 14.11 -13.13 11.80
N TYR A 102 12.83 -13.36 11.52
CA TYR A 102 11.87 -13.85 12.52
C TYR A 102 11.56 -15.35 12.42
N ILE A 103 11.80 -15.99 11.28
CA ILE A 103 11.68 -17.45 11.14
C ILE A 103 13.08 -18.07 11.29
N GLN A 104 14.03 -17.68 10.44
CA GLN A 104 15.31 -18.37 10.33
C GLN A 104 16.29 -18.04 11.47
N SER A 105 16.41 -16.76 11.85
CA SER A 105 17.42 -16.33 12.84
C SER A 105 16.89 -16.36 14.27
N ALA A 106 15.70 -15.83 14.50
CA ALA A 106 15.13 -15.71 15.85
C ALA A 106 14.25 -16.91 16.27
N ASN A 107 13.87 -17.78 15.32
CA ASN A 107 12.89 -18.86 15.54
C ASN A 107 11.64 -18.38 16.31
N PHE A 108 11.17 -17.17 15.98
CA PHE A 108 10.05 -16.50 16.64
C PHE A 108 8.72 -16.87 15.99
N LEU A 109 8.69 -16.94 14.66
CA LEU A 109 7.56 -17.40 13.86
C LEU A 109 7.77 -18.84 13.40
N SER A 110 6.69 -19.60 13.24
CA SER A 110 6.75 -20.97 12.72
C SER A 110 7.21 -20.99 11.26
N HIS A 111 7.94 -22.05 10.89
CA HIS A 111 8.35 -22.29 9.50
C HIS A 111 7.16 -22.49 8.55
N THR A 112 6.08 -23.11 9.04
CA THR A 112 4.80 -23.19 8.33
C THR A 112 3.90 -22.05 8.77
N PHE A 113 3.12 -21.49 7.86
CA PHE A 113 2.17 -20.43 8.19
C PHE A 113 1.15 -20.90 9.24
N GLN A 114 0.97 -20.13 10.31
CA GLN A 114 -0.01 -20.37 11.37
C GLN A 114 -0.87 -19.12 11.56
N PRO A 115 -2.17 -19.13 11.21
CA PRO A 115 -3.02 -17.94 11.30
C PRO A 115 -3.03 -17.27 12.67
N SER A 116 -2.91 -18.04 13.76
CA SER A 116 -2.90 -17.54 15.14
C SER A 116 -1.67 -16.71 15.50
N GLN A 117 -0.60 -16.75 14.70
CA GLN A 117 0.61 -15.95 14.90
C GLN A 117 0.52 -14.56 14.26
N PHE A 118 -0.55 -14.27 13.53
CA PHE A 118 -0.68 -13.05 12.74
C PHE A 118 -1.95 -12.27 13.04
N TYR A 119 -1.78 -10.96 13.15
CA TYR A 119 -2.83 -9.97 12.95
C TYR A 119 -2.46 -9.14 11.73
N LEU A 120 -3.24 -9.24 10.65
CA LEU A 120 -2.97 -8.56 9.39
C LEU A 120 -4.04 -7.50 9.13
N ARG A 121 -3.63 -6.24 8.99
CA ARG A 121 -4.53 -5.11 8.69
C ARG A 121 -3.98 -4.28 7.52
N THR A 122 -4.88 -3.83 6.65
CA THR A 122 -4.57 -2.92 5.53
C THR A 122 -5.68 -1.88 5.38
N THR A 123 -5.34 -0.71 4.84
CA THR A 123 -6.36 0.18 4.26
C THR A 123 -7.07 -0.54 3.11
N PHE A 124 -8.36 -0.24 2.91
CA PHE A 124 -9.16 -0.82 1.82
C PHE A 124 -8.85 -0.14 0.47
N ILE A 125 -7.60 -0.27 0.02
CA ILE A 125 -7.05 0.28 -1.23
C ILE A 125 -6.30 -0.83 -1.96
N SER A 126 -6.57 -1.02 -3.26
CA SER A 126 -6.01 -2.11 -4.08
C SER A 126 -4.50 -2.29 -3.91
N ARG A 127 -3.71 -1.21 -4.09
CA ARG A 127 -2.23 -1.27 -3.97
C ARG A 127 -1.71 -1.65 -2.59
N THR A 128 -2.39 -1.31 -1.49
CA THR A 128 -1.94 -1.66 -0.13
C THR A 128 -2.26 -3.12 0.17
N ILE A 129 -3.42 -3.60 -0.28
CA ILE A 129 -3.82 -5.01 -0.21
C ILE A 129 -2.84 -5.88 -1.01
N LYS A 130 -2.55 -5.51 -2.27
CA LYS A 130 -1.57 -6.20 -3.11
C LYS A 130 -0.18 -6.21 -2.47
N SER A 131 0.26 -5.08 -1.87
CA SER A 131 1.57 -5.02 -1.20
C SER A 131 1.64 -5.95 0.01
N LEU A 132 0.60 -5.98 0.85
CA LEU A 132 0.53 -6.89 2.00
C LEU A 132 0.55 -8.36 1.55
N ARG A 133 -0.19 -8.72 0.49
CA ARG A 133 -0.10 -10.05 -0.13
C ARG A 133 1.34 -10.39 -0.52
N CYS A 134 2.05 -9.48 -1.20
CA CYS A 134 3.43 -9.70 -1.61
C CYS A 134 4.38 -9.89 -0.41
N VAL A 135 4.19 -9.14 0.68
CA VAL A 135 4.95 -9.35 1.93
C VAL A 135 4.69 -10.75 2.50
N MET A 136 3.43 -11.20 2.52
CA MET A 136 3.09 -12.55 3.00
C MET A 136 3.69 -13.63 2.10
N ALA A 137 3.72 -13.42 0.78
CA ALA A 137 4.39 -14.30 -0.16
C ALA A 137 5.89 -14.40 0.13
N GLY A 138 6.60 -13.28 0.31
CA GLY A 138 8.03 -13.31 0.66
C GLY A 138 8.31 -13.90 2.04
N LEU A 139 7.37 -13.75 2.99
CA LEU A 139 7.50 -14.33 4.33
C LEU A 139 7.29 -15.86 4.31
N TYR A 140 6.40 -16.36 3.45
CA TYR A 140 5.94 -17.76 3.40
C TYR A 140 5.89 -18.32 1.97
N GLU A 141 6.96 -18.11 1.19
CA GLU A 141 7.10 -18.39 -0.25
C GLU A 141 6.58 -19.79 -0.66
N ASP A 142 6.80 -20.80 0.18
CA ASP A 142 6.46 -22.21 -0.09
C ASP A 142 4.99 -22.58 0.23
N ASN A 143 4.21 -21.64 0.78
CA ASN A 143 2.84 -21.88 1.25
C ASN A 143 1.76 -21.36 0.27
N LEU A 144 2.03 -21.37 -1.04
CA LEU A 144 0.99 -21.09 -2.03
C LEU A 144 -0.15 -22.13 -2.00
N SER A 145 0.14 -23.35 -1.53
CA SER A 145 -0.79 -24.47 -1.42
C SER A 145 -1.63 -24.47 -0.13
N LEU A 146 -1.73 -23.33 0.57
CA LEU A 146 -2.56 -23.23 1.77
C LEU A 146 -3.99 -23.71 1.50
N ILE A 147 -4.49 -24.59 2.37
CA ILE A 147 -5.88 -25.09 2.32
C ILE A 147 -6.86 -23.94 2.53
N GLU A 148 -6.48 -22.98 3.40
CA GLU A 148 -7.32 -21.83 3.75
C GLU A 148 -6.58 -20.50 3.50
N PRO A 149 -7.22 -19.50 2.87
CA PRO A 149 -6.61 -18.19 2.65
C PRO A 149 -6.31 -17.47 3.98
N VAL A 150 -5.35 -16.55 3.98
CA VAL A 150 -5.11 -15.70 5.16
C VAL A 150 -6.20 -14.64 5.31
N THR A 151 -6.69 -14.43 6.54
CA THR A 151 -7.56 -13.29 6.84
C THR A 151 -6.75 -12.00 6.86
N VAL A 152 -7.17 -11.02 6.07
CA VAL A 152 -6.66 -9.66 6.11
C VAL A 152 -7.82 -8.74 6.49
N GLU A 153 -7.64 -8.01 7.57
CA GLU A 153 -8.63 -7.06 8.06
C GLU A 153 -8.50 -5.70 7.36
N CYS A 154 -9.64 -5.10 7.05
CA CYS A 154 -9.72 -3.76 6.47
C CYS A 154 -10.96 -3.01 6.98
N GLU A 155 -11.01 -1.71 6.73
CA GLU A 155 -12.13 -0.87 7.11
C GLU A 155 -12.50 0.08 5.97
N LYS A 156 -13.73 0.59 5.99
CA LYS A 156 -14.17 1.65 5.07
C LYS A 156 -13.26 2.86 5.20
N LEU A 157 -12.85 3.43 4.06
CA LEU A 157 -11.98 4.62 4.03
C LEU A 157 -12.58 5.83 4.75
N SER A 158 -13.91 5.91 4.90
CA SER A 158 -14.58 6.98 5.64
C SER A 158 -14.38 6.90 7.15
N THR A 159 -14.09 5.73 7.70
CA THR A 159 -13.87 5.49 9.14
C THR A 159 -12.45 5.04 9.47
N GLU A 160 -11.64 4.78 8.45
CA GLU A 160 -10.26 4.29 8.60
C GLU A 160 -9.38 5.21 9.44
N ILE A 161 -8.52 4.58 10.24
CA ILE A 161 -7.58 5.24 11.17
C ILE A 161 -6.11 5.05 10.77
N LEU A 162 -5.83 4.20 9.77
CA LEU A 162 -4.47 3.98 9.25
C LEU A 162 -3.91 5.14 8.41
N PHE A 163 -4.67 6.21 8.22
CA PHE A 163 -4.19 7.49 7.71
C PHE A 163 -4.93 8.64 8.41
N PRO A 164 -4.36 9.86 8.44
CA PRO A 164 -5.08 11.02 8.97
C PRO A 164 -6.37 11.26 8.17
N ASN A 165 -7.52 11.02 8.80
CA ASN A 165 -8.81 11.01 8.13
C ASN A 165 -9.68 12.18 8.59
N PRO A 166 -9.86 13.23 7.76
CA PRO A 166 -10.71 14.37 8.11
C PRO A 166 -12.17 13.96 8.38
N ASN A 167 -12.68 12.90 7.75
CA ASN A 167 -14.06 12.45 7.91
C ASN A 167 -14.38 12.00 9.35
N THR A 168 -13.38 11.53 10.10
CA THR A 168 -13.55 11.05 11.48
C THR A 168 -13.17 12.08 12.53
N CYS A 169 -12.49 13.17 12.14
CA CYS A 169 -11.96 14.15 13.07
C CYS A 169 -12.24 15.60 12.62
N LYS A 170 -13.15 16.28 13.33
CA LYS A 170 -13.53 17.67 13.05
C LYS A 170 -12.35 18.64 13.15
N LEU A 171 -11.49 18.46 14.16
CA LEU A 171 -10.28 19.29 14.32
C LEU A 171 -9.34 19.09 13.12
N LEU A 172 -9.11 17.86 12.68
CA LEU A 172 -8.29 17.59 11.50
C LEU A 172 -8.89 18.19 10.23
N THR A 173 -10.21 18.13 10.06
CA THR A 173 -10.92 18.82 8.96
C THR A 173 -10.64 20.32 8.98
N GLN A 174 -10.74 20.96 10.15
CA GLN A 174 -10.44 22.38 10.30
C GLN A 174 -8.98 22.67 9.93
N LEU A 175 -8.02 21.95 10.52
CA LEU A 175 -6.60 22.13 10.24
C LEU A 175 -6.24 21.93 8.75
N PHE A 176 -6.87 20.95 8.09
CA PHE A 176 -6.72 20.74 6.66
C PHE A 176 -7.22 21.94 5.85
N ASN A 177 -8.42 22.44 6.16
CA ASN A 177 -9.00 23.60 5.47
C ASN A 177 -8.17 24.87 5.70
N ASP A 178 -7.68 25.09 6.92
CA ASP A 178 -6.83 26.22 7.28
C ASP A 178 -5.51 26.17 6.51
N GLY A 179 -4.84 25.01 6.47
CA GLY A 179 -3.61 24.81 5.70
C GLY A 179 -3.81 24.98 4.19
N VAL A 180 -4.93 24.52 3.63
CA VAL A 180 -5.28 24.75 2.21
C VAL A 180 -5.50 26.25 1.94
N SER A 181 -6.19 26.95 2.85
CA SER A 181 -6.41 28.40 2.77
C SER A 181 -5.10 29.18 2.82
N GLU A 182 -4.21 28.83 3.74
CA GLU A 182 -2.86 29.40 3.87
C GLU A 182 -2.04 29.18 2.60
N CYS A 183 -1.97 27.94 2.09
CA CYS A 183 -1.26 27.63 0.85
C CYS A 183 -1.78 28.44 -0.35
N ARG A 184 -3.11 28.62 -0.46
CA ARG A 184 -3.71 29.42 -1.55
C ARG A 184 -3.39 30.90 -1.45
N LYS A 185 -3.22 31.44 -0.24
CA LYS A 185 -2.87 32.85 0.00
C LYS A 185 -1.36 33.10 -0.05
N SER A 186 -0.54 32.05 0.01
CA SER A 186 0.91 32.16 -0.02
C SER A 186 1.41 32.67 -1.37
N ASN A 187 2.04 33.86 -1.36
CA ASN A 187 2.70 34.40 -2.54
C ASN A 187 3.82 33.47 -3.03
N LYS A 188 4.60 32.91 -2.11
CA LYS A 188 5.66 31.94 -2.43
C LYS A 188 5.12 30.72 -3.17
N PHE A 189 3.98 30.18 -2.71
CA PHE A 189 3.33 29.05 -3.37
C PHE A 189 2.82 29.43 -4.77
N THR A 190 2.23 30.61 -4.90
CA THR A 190 1.74 31.13 -6.19
C THR A 190 2.88 31.31 -7.20
N VAL A 191 3.99 31.92 -6.80
CA VAL A 191 5.18 32.11 -7.65
C VAL A 191 5.73 30.77 -8.11
N MET A 192 6.00 29.85 -7.18
CA MET A 192 6.49 28.50 -7.49
C MET A 192 5.54 27.74 -8.44
N LYS A 193 4.22 27.84 -8.22
CA LYS A 193 3.23 27.20 -9.10
C LYS A 193 3.26 27.79 -10.52
N ASN A 194 3.49 29.10 -10.65
CA ASN A 194 3.60 29.74 -11.96
C ASN A 194 4.89 29.36 -12.67
N GLU A 195 6.02 29.32 -11.96
CA GLU A 195 7.30 28.84 -12.51
C GLU A 195 7.19 27.39 -13.00
N LEU A 196 6.62 26.50 -12.19
CA LEU A 196 6.37 25.11 -12.59
C LEU A 196 5.50 25.04 -13.85
N LYS A 197 4.45 25.87 -13.96
CA LYS A 197 3.64 25.91 -15.18
C LYS A 197 4.45 26.32 -16.41
N GLN A 198 5.36 27.28 -16.30
CA GLN A 198 6.19 27.70 -17.43
C GLN A 198 7.18 26.60 -17.88
N ILE A 199 7.67 25.79 -16.94
CA ILE A 199 8.56 24.65 -17.25
C ILE A 199 7.77 23.47 -17.85
N LEU A 200 6.53 23.30 -17.41
CA LEU A 200 5.68 22.17 -17.80
C LEU A 200 4.82 22.43 -19.04
N VAL A 201 4.76 23.66 -19.57
CA VAL A 201 3.99 24.00 -20.78
C VAL A 201 4.88 23.94 -22.02
#